data_AF-A0A2T0K4C2-F1
#
_entry.id   AF-A0A2T0K4C2-F1
#
_cell.length_a   1.000
_cell.length_b   1.000
_cell.length_c   1.000
_cell.angle_alpha   90.00
_cell.angle_beta   90.00
_cell.angle_gamma   90.00
#
_symmetry.space_group_name_H-M   'P 1'
#
loop_
_entity.id
_entity.type
_entity.pdbx_description
1 polymer ?
#
loop_
_entity_poly.entity_id
_entity_poly.type
_entity_poly.pdbx_seq_one_letter_code
_entity_poly.pdbx_strand_id
1 'polypeptide(L)'
;MATGTTSSVLARSQVEKGSVITRLLLVLVTAGLALVVTGGPAAAHAGGLTATDARGSVVSVTPAVPGLEITAIEEGARLRLRNGTGGPITIKSGGGTATPAVIAPGAELTWIDERSTPDGRSVAAGRRVSWTVPLDANGVAVAVDGVLVGEERPLAAGWWIAAALTGAALVLLAKRLPRADLLLAAAGTIAAASSIVHVTGSTLAVESAPLAGTFLSAAGINLLAWPLILGGAVTALRGRAAGVLAVCAGAALTAVFVLPDVTSFHRPVLPFEGPAVLERVLVVLALGLGAGVAVAGAGVLRDLARKAAADSAGPDGDIARHPPAADPA
;
A
#
# COMPACT_ATOMS: atom_id res chain seq x y z
N MET A 1 14.71 45.32 43.04
CA MET A 1 14.80 45.38 41.56
C MET A 1 15.30 44.03 41.05
N ALA A 2 14.40 43.09 40.75
CA ALA A 2 14.72 41.81 40.11
C ALA A 2 13.42 41.16 39.59
N THR A 3 12.82 41.76 38.56
CA THR A 3 11.54 41.31 37.96
C THR A 3 11.61 41.39 36.43
N GLY A 4 12.58 40.71 35.81
CA GLY A 4 12.87 40.86 34.37
C GLY A 4 13.08 39.60 33.54
N THR A 5 13.13 38.38 34.11
CA THR A 5 13.66 37.20 33.39
C THR A 5 12.60 36.18 32.92
N THR A 6 11.38 36.19 33.45
CA THR A 6 10.37 35.17 33.12
C THR A 6 9.66 35.40 31.78
N SER A 7 9.55 36.65 31.31
CA SER A 7 8.82 36.95 30.06
C SER A 7 9.56 36.52 28.78
N SER A 8 10.89 36.36 28.84
CA SER A 8 11.74 36.00 27.69
C SER A 8 11.64 34.50 27.33
N VAL A 9 11.48 33.64 28.34
CA VAL A 9 11.48 32.18 28.17
C VAL A 9 10.19 31.68 27.52
N LEU A 10 9.04 32.28 27.85
CA LEU A 10 7.74 31.93 27.26
C LEU A 10 7.65 32.33 25.78
N ALA A 11 8.24 33.47 25.38
CA ALA A 11 8.25 33.91 24.00
C ALA A 11 9.11 32.98 23.10
N ARG A 12 10.27 32.52 23.58
CA ARG A 12 11.12 31.57 22.83
C ARG A 12 10.44 30.22 22.60
N SER A 13 9.70 29.72 23.61
CA SER A 13 8.98 28.43 23.52
C SER A 13 7.85 28.44 22.48
N GLN A 14 7.16 29.56 22.31
CA GLN A 14 6.07 29.70 21.33
C GLN A 14 6.59 29.75 19.89
N VAL A 15 7.75 30.39 19.66
CA VAL A 15 8.39 30.49 18.33
C VAL A 15 8.91 29.12 17.84
N GLU A 16 9.48 28.30 18.73
CA GLU A 16 9.93 26.94 18.36
C GLU A 16 8.78 26.00 17.99
N LYS A 17 7.66 26.06 18.71
CA LYS A 17 6.48 25.22 18.41
C LYS A 17 5.86 25.55 17.06
N GLY A 18 5.78 26.83 16.70
CA GLY A 18 5.31 27.26 15.36
C GLY A 18 6.20 26.73 14.24
N SER A 19 7.53 26.73 14.43
CA SER A 19 8.49 26.27 13.41
C SER A 19 8.37 24.76 13.11
N VAL A 20 8.16 23.94 14.14
CA VAL A 20 8.03 22.48 13.97
C VAL A 20 6.75 22.12 13.22
N ILE A 21 5.62 22.77 13.53
CA ILE A 21 4.34 22.54 12.85
C ILE A 21 4.45 22.92 11.37
N THR A 22 5.04 24.08 11.06
CA THR A 22 5.24 24.53 9.68
C THR A 22 6.14 23.59 8.89
N ARG A 23 7.22 23.08 9.48
CA ARG A 23 8.12 22.11 8.81
C ARG A 23 7.44 20.77 8.56
N LEU A 24 6.65 20.28 9.51
CA LEU A 24 5.88 19.05 9.34
C LEU A 24 4.84 19.19 8.23
N LEU A 25 4.10 20.30 8.22
CA LEU A 25 3.15 20.61 7.16
C LEU A 25 3.83 20.72 5.80
N LEU A 26 4.99 21.39 5.72
CA LEU A 26 5.76 21.48 4.48
C LEU A 26 6.19 20.09 3.98
N VAL A 27 6.73 19.23 4.85
CA VAL A 27 7.13 17.86 4.47
C VAL A 27 5.93 17.05 3.98
N LEU A 28 4.79 17.12 4.68
CA LEU A 28 3.57 16.42 4.27
C LEU A 28 3.03 16.93 2.93
N VAL A 29 3.00 18.24 2.73
CA VAL A 29 2.57 18.85 1.46
C VAL A 29 3.53 18.47 0.33
N THR A 30 4.85 18.52 0.56
CA THR A 30 5.85 18.20 -0.47
C THR A 30 5.82 16.71 -0.82
N ALA A 31 5.69 15.83 0.17
CA ALA A 31 5.53 14.39 -0.06
C ALA A 31 4.21 14.09 -0.80
N GLY A 32 3.11 14.76 -0.41
CA GLY A 32 1.84 14.68 -1.13
C GLY A 32 1.95 15.15 -2.58
N LEU A 33 2.64 16.26 -2.84
CA LEU A 33 2.85 16.79 -4.19
C LEU A 33 3.73 15.86 -5.03
N ALA A 34 4.80 15.30 -4.45
CA ALA A 34 5.68 14.35 -5.13
C ALA A 34 4.95 13.06 -5.54
N LEU A 35 4.05 12.57 -4.69
CA LEU A 35 3.19 11.41 -4.99
C LEU A 35 2.20 11.72 -6.12
N VAL A 36 1.69 12.95 -6.21
CA VAL A 36 0.78 13.38 -7.30
C VAL A 36 1.51 13.55 -8.63
N VAL A 37 2.75 14.05 -8.61
CA VAL A 37 3.50 14.40 -9.83
C VAL A 37 4.16 13.19 -10.50
N THR A 38 4.51 12.15 -9.76
CA THR A 38 5.35 11.06 -10.27
C THR A 38 4.59 9.85 -10.80
N GLY A 39 3.40 10.00 -11.42
CA GLY A 39 2.44 8.94 -11.81
C GLY A 39 2.88 7.61 -12.48
N GLY A 40 4.17 7.29 -12.57
CA GLY A 40 4.77 6.02 -12.99
C GLY A 40 4.65 4.81 -12.04
N PRO A 41 4.64 4.91 -10.69
CA PRO A 41 4.49 3.73 -9.82
C PRO A 41 3.15 3.03 -9.97
N ALA A 42 2.09 3.75 -10.34
CA ALA A 42 0.75 3.19 -10.46
C ALA A 42 0.64 2.12 -11.57
N ALA A 43 1.49 2.17 -12.60
CA ALA A 43 1.47 1.22 -13.71
C ALA A 43 2.17 -0.12 -13.39
N ALA A 44 2.97 -0.20 -12.32
CA ALA A 44 3.71 -1.40 -11.94
C ALA A 44 3.06 -2.16 -10.76
N HIS A 45 2.02 -1.59 -10.15
CA HIS A 45 1.36 -2.18 -9.00
C HIS A 45 0.34 -3.25 -9.45
N ALA A 46 0.33 -4.42 -8.80
CA ALA A 46 -0.59 -5.54 -9.09
C ALA A 46 -0.72 -5.94 -10.58
N GLY A 47 0.39 -6.00 -11.33
CA GLY A 47 0.35 -6.40 -12.74
C GLY A 47 -0.39 -5.42 -13.66
N GLY A 48 -0.57 -4.16 -13.21
CA GLY A 48 -1.33 -3.13 -13.91
C GLY A 48 -2.84 -3.19 -13.67
N LEU A 49 -3.30 -3.99 -12.71
CA LEU A 49 -4.70 -4.02 -12.30
C LEU A 49 -5.04 -2.85 -11.37
N THR A 50 -6.26 -2.34 -11.49
CA THR A 50 -6.79 -1.25 -10.67
C THR A 50 -8.11 -1.68 -10.04
N ALA A 51 -8.48 -1.03 -8.93
CA ALA A 51 -9.79 -1.24 -8.32
C ALA A 51 -10.89 -0.53 -9.13
N THR A 52 -12.01 -1.22 -9.39
CA THR A 52 -13.06 -0.77 -10.32
C THR A 52 -14.46 -0.82 -9.70
N ASP A 53 -15.45 -0.26 -10.41
CA ASP A 53 -16.86 -0.26 -10.00
C ASP A 53 -17.65 -1.48 -10.49
N ALA A 54 -17.08 -2.32 -11.37
CA ALA A 54 -17.83 -3.36 -12.06
C ALA A 54 -16.98 -4.59 -12.37
N ARG A 55 -17.64 -5.75 -12.45
CA ARG A 55 -17.05 -7.00 -12.95
C ARG A 55 -17.47 -7.20 -14.40
N GLY A 56 -16.55 -7.71 -15.22
CA GLY A 56 -16.80 -8.05 -16.62
C GLY A 56 -16.88 -9.56 -16.86
N SER A 57 -17.78 -9.98 -17.74
CA SER A 57 -17.89 -11.36 -18.19
C SER A 57 -18.20 -11.45 -19.68
N VAL A 58 -17.58 -12.40 -20.38
CA VAL A 58 -18.02 -12.83 -21.73
C VAL A 58 -19.37 -13.54 -21.59
N VAL A 59 -20.31 -13.23 -22.48
CA VAL A 59 -21.66 -13.81 -22.51
C VAL A 59 -21.83 -14.75 -23.69
N SER A 60 -21.35 -14.36 -24.88
CA SER A 60 -21.50 -15.17 -26.09
C SER A 60 -20.42 -14.92 -27.13
N VAL A 61 -20.20 -15.91 -28.00
CA VAL A 61 -19.36 -15.83 -29.19
C VAL A 61 -20.22 -16.23 -30.40
N THR A 62 -20.41 -15.31 -31.35
CA THR A 62 -21.37 -15.47 -32.46
C THR A 62 -20.74 -15.18 -33.83
N PRO A 63 -20.77 -16.12 -34.79
CA PRO A 63 -21.20 -17.51 -34.62
C PRO A 63 -20.26 -18.27 -33.68
N ALA A 64 -20.74 -19.36 -33.09
CA ALA A 64 -19.88 -20.25 -32.32
C ALA A 64 -18.82 -20.88 -33.25
N VAL A 65 -17.55 -20.78 -32.87
CA VAL A 65 -16.43 -21.35 -33.62
C VAL A 65 -15.83 -22.50 -32.82
N PRO A 66 -15.89 -23.76 -33.30
CA PRO A 66 -15.31 -24.90 -32.60
C PRO A 66 -13.81 -24.70 -32.31
N GLY A 67 -13.42 -24.84 -31.04
CA GLY A 67 -12.04 -24.66 -30.57
C GLY A 67 -11.65 -23.23 -30.21
N LEU A 68 -12.51 -22.23 -30.44
CA LEU A 68 -12.27 -20.86 -29.97
C LEU A 68 -12.82 -20.69 -28.55
N GLU A 69 -11.94 -20.42 -27.59
CA GLU A 69 -12.33 -20.10 -26.21
C GLU A 69 -11.93 -18.67 -25.87
N ILE A 70 -12.88 -17.89 -25.35
CA ILE A 70 -12.65 -16.51 -24.92
C ILE A 70 -13.32 -16.31 -23.59
N THR A 71 -12.55 -15.81 -22.61
CA THR A 71 -13.01 -15.56 -21.25
C THR A 71 -12.58 -14.18 -20.79
N ALA A 72 -13.38 -13.58 -19.92
CA ALA A 72 -12.97 -12.44 -19.13
C ALA A 72 -12.25 -12.97 -17.89
N ILE A 73 -11.07 -12.44 -17.59
CA ILE A 73 -10.26 -12.82 -16.43
C ILE A 73 -9.97 -11.58 -15.59
N GLU A 74 -9.44 -11.76 -14.38
CA GLU A 74 -9.05 -10.64 -13.51
C GLU A 74 -10.22 -9.65 -13.33
N GLU A 75 -11.40 -10.20 -13.04
CA GLU A 75 -12.67 -9.46 -12.91
C GLU A 75 -13.11 -8.68 -14.16
N GLY A 76 -12.63 -9.10 -15.32
CA GLY A 76 -12.91 -8.49 -16.61
C GLY A 76 -11.99 -7.33 -16.98
N ALA A 77 -10.91 -7.11 -16.23
CA ALA A 77 -9.85 -6.18 -16.63
C ALA A 77 -9.18 -6.63 -17.95
N ARG A 78 -9.14 -7.95 -18.20
CA ARG A 78 -8.54 -8.55 -19.38
C ARG A 78 -9.43 -9.60 -20.03
N LEU A 79 -9.17 -9.83 -21.31
CA LEU A 79 -9.66 -10.98 -22.05
C LEU A 79 -8.53 -11.98 -22.26
N ARG A 80 -8.85 -13.27 -22.07
CA ARG A 80 -7.98 -14.39 -22.45
C ARG A 80 -8.62 -15.11 -23.63
N LEU A 81 -7.87 -15.27 -24.70
CA LEU A 81 -8.25 -16.03 -25.89
C LEU A 81 -7.32 -17.23 -26.04
N ARG A 82 -7.90 -18.42 -26.16
CA ARG A 82 -7.20 -19.66 -26.56
C ARG A 82 -7.68 -20.08 -27.93
N ASN A 83 -6.74 -20.21 -28.86
CA ASN A 83 -7.03 -20.64 -30.23
C ASN A 83 -6.80 -22.15 -30.38
N GLY A 84 -7.81 -22.96 -30.08
CA GLY A 84 -7.85 -24.39 -30.40
C GLY A 84 -8.42 -24.70 -31.79
N THR A 85 -8.61 -23.70 -32.66
CA THR A 85 -9.13 -23.89 -34.01
C THR A 85 -8.03 -24.36 -34.98
N GLY A 86 -8.41 -24.73 -36.21
CA GLY A 86 -7.45 -25.10 -37.26
C GLY A 86 -6.78 -23.91 -37.98
N GLY A 87 -7.19 -22.67 -37.69
CA GLY A 87 -6.74 -21.47 -38.40
C GLY A 87 -6.39 -20.30 -37.47
N PRO A 88 -5.82 -19.20 -38.00
CA PRO A 88 -5.49 -18.04 -37.20
C PRO A 88 -6.77 -17.30 -36.75
N ILE A 89 -6.71 -16.72 -35.55
CA ILE A 89 -7.72 -15.76 -35.07
C ILE A 89 -7.12 -14.36 -35.08
N THR A 90 -7.79 -13.40 -35.69
CA THR A 90 -7.36 -12.00 -35.74
C THR A 90 -8.26 -11.14 -34.86
N ILE A 91 -7.66 -10.41 -33.94
CA ILE A 91 -8.32 -9.34 -33.17
C ILE A 91 -8.22 -8.05 -33.97
N LYS A 92 -9.36 -7.42 -34.24
CA LYS A 92 -9.41 -6.15 -34.99
C LYS A 92 -8.90 -5.00 -34.12
N SER A 93 -8.39 -3.95 -34.78
CA SER A 93 -7.93 -2.72 -34.14
C SER A 93 -9.04 -2.01 -33.35
N GLY A 94 -8.63 -1.05 -32.51
CA GLY A 94 -9.54 -0.20 -31.72
C GLY A 94 -9.90 -0.77 -30.34
N GLY A 95 -9.19 -1.81 -29.89
CA GLY A 95 -9.34 -2.39 -28.55
C GLY A 95 -8.25 -1.98 -27.56
N GLY A 96 -7.22 -1.22 -27.97
CA GLY A 96 -6.09 -0.87 -27.10
C GLY A 96 -4.74 -1.29 -27.70
N THR A 97 -3.67 -1.14 -26.92
CA THR A 97 -2.28 -1.19 -27.39
C THR A 97 -1.81 -2.54 -27.93
N ALA A 98 -2.49 -3.63 -27.58
CA ALA A 98 -2.20 -4.97 -28.07
C ALA A 98 -2.99 -5.35 -29.34
N THR A 99 -3.76 -4.43 -29.93
CA THR A 99 -4.58 -4.69 -31.13
C THR A 99 -4.18 -3.77 -32.30
N PRO A 100 -4.18 -4.27 -33.55
CA PRO A 100 -4.60 -5.60 -33.99
C PRO A 100 -3.58 -6.70 -33.63
N ALA A 101 -4.06 -7.94 -33.50
CA ALA A 101 -3.22 -9.10 -33.20
C ALA A 101 -3.68 -10.33 -33.98
N VAL A 102 -2.75 -11.22 -34.32
CA VAL A 102 -3.02 -12.51 -34.96
C VAL A 102 -2.52 -13.62 -34.04
N ILE A 103 -3.41 -14.54 -33.69
CA ILE A 103 -3.17 -15.64 -32.76
C ILE A 103 -3.15 -16.94 -33.57
N ALA A 104 -1.99 -17.59 -33.63
CA ALA A 104 -1.82 -18.86 -34.34
C ALA A 104 -2.60 -20.01 -33.67
N PRO A 105 -2.91 -21.10 -34.40
CA PRO A 105 -3.43 -22.32 -33.81
C PRO A 105 -2.55 -22.82 -32.64
N GLY A 106 -3.18 -23.24 -31.55
CA GLY A 106 -2.53 -23.68 -30.32
C GLY A 106 -1.99 -22.55 -29.43
N ALA A 107 -2.05 -21.29 -29.86
CA ALA A 107 -1.57 -20.15 -29.07
C ALA A 107 -2.65 -19.57 -28.15
N GLU A 108 -2.18 -18.86 -27.12
CA GLU A 108 -2.99 -18.08 -26.19
C GLU A 108 -2.54 -16.61 -26.25
N LEU A 109 -3.49 -15.69 -26.12
CA LEU A 109 -3.22 -14.27 -25.92
C LEU A 109 -4.10 -13.73 -24.79
N THR A 110 -3.48 -12.93 -23.93
CA THR A 110 -4.20 -12.14 -22.94
C THR A 110 -3.96 -10.65 -23.21
N TRP A 111 -5.02 -9.84 -23.22
CA TRP A 111 -4.91 -8.40 -23.44
C TRP A 111 -5.99 -7.61 -22.68
N ILE A 112 -5.73 -6.32 -22.49
CA ILE A 112 -6.74 -5.36 -22.04
C ILE A 112 -7.46 -4.83 -23.27
N ASP A 113 -8.79 -4.96 -23.31
CA ASP A 113 -9.61 -4.37 -24.36
C ASP A 113 -10.41 -3.17 -23.84
N GLU A 114 -10.14 -1.97 -24.36
CA GLU A 114 -10.79 -0.71 -23.97
C GLU A 114 -12.32 -0.77 -24.07
N ARG A 115 -12.88 -1.64 -24.92
CA ARG A 115 -14.34 -1.82 -25.07
C ARG A 115 -14.94 -2.61 -23.91
N SER A 116 -14.20 -3.58 -23.38
CA SER A 116 -14.67 -4.55 -22.38
C SER A 116 -14.23 -4.24 -20.95
N THR A 117 -13.08 -3.58 -20.76
CA THR A 117 -12.50 -3.36 -19.43
C THR A 117 -13.37 -2.45 -18.56
N PRO A 118 -13.55 -2.76 -17.26
CA PRO A 118 -14.17 -1.85 -16.30
C PRO A 118 -13.24 -0.72 -15.85
N ASP A 119 -11.94 -0.78 -16.15
CA ASP A 119 -10.99 0.25 -15.74
C ASP A 119 -11.35 1.63 -16.33
N GLY A 120 -11.21 2.67 -15.52
CA GLY A 120 -11.63 4.03 -15.86
C GLY A 120 -13.14 4.24 -16.03
N ARG A 121 -13.99 3.21 -15.88
CA ARG A 121 -15.44 3.32 -16.05
C ARG A 121 -16.18 3.39 -14.71
N SER A 122 -17.25 4.17 -14.70
CA SER A 122 -18.18 4.26 -13.56
C SER A 122 -19.51 3.62 -13.94
N VAL A 123 -19.79 2.44 -13.36
CA VAL A 123 -21.03 1.71 -13.58
C VAL A 123 -21.79 1.66 -12.26
N ALA A 124 -23.03 2.17 -12.23
CA ALA A 124 -23.85 2.16 -11.03
C ALA A 124 -24.17 0.73 -10.57
N ALA A 125 -24.31 0.52 -9.26
CA ALA A 125 -24.65 -0.78 -8.69
C ALA A 125 -25.90 -1.39 -9.35
N GLY A 126 -25.81 -2.66 -9.74
CA GLY A 126 -26.86 -3.40 -10.47
C GLY A 126 -27.05 -3.00 -11.94
N ARG A 127 -26.42 -1.92 -12.41
CA ARG A 127 -26.48 -1.52 -13.82
C ARG A 127 -25.63 -2.48 -14.65
N ARG A 128 -26.18 -2.87 -15.81
CA ARG A 128 -25.50 -3.69 -16.82
C ARG A 128 -25.12 -2.83 -18.02
N VAL A 129 -23.89 -2.96 -18.50
CA VAL A 129 -23.38 -2.30 -19.71
C VAL A 129 -22.83 -3.35 -20.64
N SER A 130 -23.48 -3.55 -21.79
CA SER A 130 -23.02 -4.50 -22.80
C SER A 130 -21.81 -3.97 -23.55
N TRP A 131 -20.98 -4.89 -24.02
CA TRP A 131 -19.85 -4.59 -24.90
C TRP A 131 -19.68 -5.70 -25.92
N THR A 132 -19.02 -5.38 -27.04
CA THR A 132 -18.73 -6.33 -28.11
C THR A 132 -17.30 -6.13 -28.61
N VAL A 133 -16.57 -7.23 -28.80
CA VAL A 133 -15.24 -7.27 -29.41
C VAL A 133 -15.33 -8.03 -30.73
N PRO A 134 -15.07 -7.39 -31.88
CA PRO A 134 -15.09 -8.05 -33.17
C PRO A 134 -13.76 -8.76 -33.45
N LEU A 135 -13.88 -10.02 -33.88
CA LEU A 135 -12.79 -10.89 -34.29
C LEU A 135 -12.98 -11.35 -35.73
N ASP A 136 -11.93 -11.92 -36.29
CA ASP A 136 -11.95 -12.72 -37.52
C ASP A 136 -11.37 -14.11 -37.21
N ALA A 137 -12.15 -15.16 -37.45
CA ALA A 137 -11.74 -16.54 -37.26
C ALA A 137 -11.56 -17.19 -38.64
N ASN A 138 -10.33 -17.17 -39.15
CA ASN A 138 -9.99 -17.71 -40.48
C ASN A 138 -10.91 -17.19 -41.60
N GLY A 139 -11.15 -15.87 -41.64
CA GLY A 139 -12.02 -15.21 -42.61
C GLY A 139 -13.51 -15.15 -42.23
N VAL A 140 -13.91 -15.76 -41.11
CA VAL A 140 -15.28 -15.67 -40.58
C VAL A 140 -15.35 -14.54 -39.56
N ALA A 141 -16.23 -13.56 -39.78
CA ALA A 141 -16.49 -12.51 -38.80
C ALA A 141 -17.16 -13.09 -37.55
N VAL A 142 -16.57 -12.85 -36.38
CA VAL A 142 -17.06 -13.32 -35.08
C VAL A 142 -17.25 -12.11 -34.16
N ALA A 143 -18.37 -12.05 -33.46
CA ALA A 143 -18.64 -11.09 -32.40
C ALA A 143 -18.52 -11.79 -31.03
N VAL A 144 -17.70 -11.23 -30.15
CA VAL A 144 -17.61 -11.63 -28.75
C VAL A 144 -18.38 -10.62 -27.93
N ASP A 145 -19.53 -11.01 -27.41
CA ASP A 145 -20.38 -10.15 -26.60
C ASP A 145 -20.16 -10.44 -25.12
N GLY A 146 -20.23 -9.39 -24.32
CA GLY A 146 -20.16 -9.51 -22.88
C GLY A 146 -20.86 -8.37 -22.18
N VAL A 147 -20.70 -8.35 -20.85
CA VAL A 147 -21.37 -7.39 -19.99
C VAL A 147 -20.46 -6.97 -18.84
N LEU A 148 -20.54 -5.68 -18.47
CA LEU A 148 -20.09 -5.16 -17.19
C LEU A 148 -21.28 -5.06 -16.25
N VAL A 149 -21.14 -5.56 -15.03
CA VAL A 149 -22.15 -5.44 -13.97
C VAL A 149 -21.58 -4.60 -12.83
N GLY A 150 -22.21 -3.45 -12.55
CA GLY A 150 -21.80 -2.57 -11.47
C GLY A 150 -22.10 -3.15 -10.09
N GLU A 151 -21.19 -2.94 -9.16
CA GLU A 151 -21.22 -3.49 -7.80
C GLU A 151 -21.48 -2.40 -6.75
N GLU A 152 -21.97 -2.79 -5.56
CA GLU A 152 -22.29 -1.84 -4.49
C GLU A 152 -21.01 -1.28 -3.85
N ARG A 153 -20.87 0.05 -3.87
CA ARG A 153 -19.70 0.71 -3.30
C ARG A 153 -19.66 0.58 -1.77
N PRO A 154 -18.47 0.36 -1.18
CA PRO A 154 -18.30 0.38 0.27
C PRO A 154 -18.53 1.78 0.86
N LEU A 155 -18.82 1.83 2.17
CA LEU A 155 -18.83 3.08 2.95
C LEU A 155 -17.40 3.59 3.17
N ALA A 156 -16.84 4.29 2.19
CA ALA A 156 -15.44 4.73 2.18
C ALA A 156 -15.01 5.50 3.44
N ALA A 157 -15.89 6.36 3.97
CA ALA A 157 -15.61 7.12 5.19
C ALA A 157 -15.33 6.21 6.40
N GLY A 158 -16.02 5.07 6.51
CA GLY A 158 -15.82 4.11 7.59
C GLY A 158 -14.40 3.54 7.60
N TRP A 159 -13.87 3.24 6.41
CA TRP A 159 -12.51 2.70 6.26
C TRP A 159 -11.42 3.74 6.57
N TRP A 160 -11.61 4.99 6.14
CA TRP A 160 -10.72 6.09 6.51
C TRP A 160 -10.72 6.36 8.02
N ILE A 161 -11.91 6.36 8.64
CA ILE A 161 -12.05 6.50 10.09
C ILE A 161 -11.34 5.34 10.79
N ALA A 162 -11.48 4.10 10.32
CA ALA A 162 -10.79 2.95 10.89
C ALA A 162 -9.27 3.07 10.82
N ALA A 163 -8.70 3.50 9.68
CA ALA A 163 -7.27 3.74 9.53
C ALA A 163 -6.77 4.84 10.48
N ALA A 164 -7.49 5.96 10.55
CA ALA A 164 -7.14 7.08 11.43
C ALA A 164 -7.22 6.71 12.93
N LEU A 165 -8.28 6.01 13.34
CA LEU A 165 -8.46 5.55 14.72
C LEU A 165 -7.40 4.53 15.11
N THR A 166 -7.02 3.62 14.20
CA THR A 166 -5.95 2.64 14.43
C THR A 166 -4.61 3.33 14.73
N GLY A 167 -4.22 4.31 13.90
CA GLY A 167 -3.00 5.09 14.13
C GLY A 167 -3.05 5.94 15.40
N ALA A 168 -4.18 6.62 15.64
CA ALA A 168 -4.36 7.46 16.83
C ALA A 168 -4.33 6.62 18.13
N ALA A 169 -5.00 5.47 18.14
CA ALA A 169 -5.00 4.56 19.28
C ALA A 169 -3.57 4.09 19.62
N LEU A 170 -2.77 3.74 18.61
CA LEU A 170 -1.37 3.36 18.81
C LEU A 170 -0.54 4.49 19.43
N VAL A 171 -0.68 5.73 18.92
CA VAL A 171 0.01 6.90 19.48
C VAL A 171 -0.39 7.17 20.92
N LEU A 172 -1.68 7.05 21.25
CA LEU A 172 -2.18 7.23 22.62
C LEU A 172 -1.71 6.13 23.56
N LEU A 173 -1.70 4.87 23.10
CA LEU A 173 -1.27 3.72 23.87
C LEU A 173 0.24 3.76 24.13
N ALA A 174 1.05 4.15 23.15
CA ALA A 174 2.49 4.32 23.29
C ALA A 174 2.86 5.36 24.36
N LYS A 175 2.01 6.39 24.60
CA LYS A 175 2.22 7.37 25.67
C LYS A 175 1.90 6.83 27.07
N ARG A 176 1.10 5.76 27.16
CA ARG A 176 0.61 5.22 28.44
C ARG A 176 1.35 3.97 28.90
N LEU A 177 1.94 3.21 27.98
CA LEU A 177 2.61 1.95 28.31
C LEU A 177 4.08 2.15 28.68
N PRO A 178 4.59 1.46 29.72
CA PRO A 178 6.00 1.56 30.12
C PRO A 178 6.96 0.92 29.11
N ARG A 179 6.47 -0.03 28.29
CA ARG A 179 7.20 -0.73 27.22
C ARG A 179 6.66 -0.36 25.85
N ALA A 180 6.58 0.93 25.58
CA ALA A 180 6.12 1.46 24.31
C ALA A 180 6.99 0.99 23.13
N ASP A 181 8.29 0.76 23.35
CA ASP A 181 9.20 0.14 22.39
C ASP A 181 8.72 -1.22 21.87
N LEU A 182 8.27 -2.11 22.76
CA LEU A 182 7.72 -3.42 22.39
C LEU A 182 6.38 -3.30 21.68
N LEU A 183 5.54 -2.34 22.09
CA LEU A 183 4.29 -2.03 21.39
C LEU A 183 4.57 -1.60 19.94
N LEU A 184 5.53 -0.69 19.73
CA LEU A 184 5.90 -0.23 18.39
C LEU A 184 6.48 -1.35 17.54
N ALA A 185 7.33 -2.21 18.13
CA ALA A 185 7.85 -3.40 17.46
C ALA A 185 6.72 -4.33 16.99
N ALA A 186 5.79 -4.68 17.89
CA ALA A 186 4.66 -5.54 17.56
C ALA A 186 3.74 -4.92 16.50
N ALA A 187 3.38 -3.64 16.64
CA ALA A 187 2.55 -2.92 15.68
C ALA A 187 3.21 -2.83 14.30
N GLY A 188 4.53 -2.54 14.25
CA GLY A 188 5.30 -2.55 13.03
C GLY A 188 5.29 -3.91 12.36
N THR A 189 5.53 -5.00 13.12
CA THR A 189 5.46 -6.37 12.58
C THR A 189 4.09 -6.71 12.01
N ILE A 190 3.00 -6.31 12.67
CA ILE A 190 1.63 -6.50 12.15
C ILE A 190 1.42 -5.70 10.86
N ALA A 191 1.91 -4.47 10.77
CA ALA A 191 1.86 -3.68 9.55
C ALA A 191 2.61 -4.36 8.40
N ALA A 192 3.81 -4.88 8.67
CA ALA A 192 4.62 -5.60 7.68
C ALA A 192 3.92 -6.88 7.22
N ALA A 193 3.38 -7.69 8.15
CA ALA A 193 2.64 -8.90 7.82
C ALA A 193 1.39 -8.59 6.99
N SER A 194 0.65 -7.53 7.34
CA SER A 194 -0.53 -7.09 6.58
C SER A 194 -0.15 -6.68 5.16
N SER A 195 0.95 -5.94 5.00
CA SER A 195 1.51 -5.57 3.69
C SER A 195 1.96 -6.79 2.87
N ILE A 196 2.59 -7.79 3.49
CA ILE A 196 2.97 -9.03 2.80
C ILE A 196 1.73 -9.77 2.29
N VAL A 197 0.72 -9.97 3.16
CA VAL A 197 -0.51 -10.67 2.79
C VAL A 197 -1.26 -9.91 1.69
N HIS A 198 -1.34 -8.58 1.77
CA HIS A 198 -1.89 -7.72 0.72
C HIS A 198 -1.18 -7.97 -0.62
N VAL A 199 0.14 -7.82 -0.66
CA VAL A 199 0.94 -8.01 -1.88
C VAL A 199 0.77 -9.42 -2.44
N THR A 200 0.74 -10.44 -1.59
CA THR A 200 0.49 -11.83 -2.01
C THR A 200 -0.88 -11.99 -2.64
N GLY A 201 -1.95 -11.49 -2.00
CA GLY A 201 -3.30 -11.60 -2.55
C GLY A 201 -3.46 -10.82 -3.86
N SER A 202 -2.86 -9.63 -3.96
CA SER A 202 -2.84 -8.86 -5.22
C SER A 202 -2.04 -9.54 -6.32
N THR A 203 -0.97 -10.26 -5.97
CA THR A 203 -0.20 -11.06 -6.92
C THR A 203 -1.01 -12.24 -7.46
N LEU A 204 -1.73 -12.92 -6.57
CA LEU A 204 -2.53 -14.10 -6.94
C LEU A 204 -3.75 -13.74 -7.79
N ALA A 205 -4.26 -12.51 -7.68
CA ALA A 205 -5.33 -12.00 -8.53
C ALA A 205 -4.91 -11.79 -9.99
N VAL A 206 -3.60 -11.74 -10.28
CA VAL A 206 -3.07 -11.55 -11.63
C VAL A 206 -2.82 -12.93 -12.26
N GLU A 207 -3.69 -13.33 -13.16
CA GLU A 207 -3.55 -14.58 -13.90
C GLU A 207 -2.72 -14.41 -15.19
N SER A 208 -2.55 -13.17 -15.66
CA SER A 208 -1.98 -12.85 -16.96
C SER A 208 -0.45 -12.71 -16.99
N ALA A 209 0.22 -12.82 -15.84
CA ALA A 209 1.65 -12.59 -15.72
C ALA A 209 2.35 -13.61 -14.79
N PRO A 210 3.67 -13.84 -14.96
CA PRO A 210 4.41 -14.75 -14.09
C PRO A 210 4.41 -14.31 -12.63
N LEU A 211 4.01 -15.21 -11.73
CA LEU A 211 3.80 -14.94 -10.30
C LEU A 211 5.00 -14.24 -9.64
N ALA A 212 6.22 -14.72 -9.86
CA ALA A 212 7.42 -14.14 -9.25
C ALA A 212 7.70 -12.70 -9.71
N GLY A 213 7.48 -12.41 -10.99
CA GLY A 213 7.64 -11.06 -11.54
C GLY A 213 6.57 -10.11 -11.00
N THR A 214 5.31 -10.56 -10.97
CA THR A 214 4.20 -9.80 -10.41
C THR A 214 4.42 -9.51 -8.92
N PHE A 215 4.85 -10.50 -8.13
CA PHE A 215 5.13 -10.32 -6.71
C PHE A 215 6.24 -9.29 -6.48
N LEU A 216 7.34 -9.40 -7.22
CA LEU A 216 8.46 -8.47 -7.09
C LEU A 216 8.04 -7.04 -7.45
N SER A 217 7.23 -6.88 -8.51
CA SER A 217 6.68 -5.61 -8.95
C SER A 217 5.73 -5.00 -7.92
N ALA A 218 4.77 -5.80 -7.41
CA ALA A 218 3.80 -5.38 -6.39
C ALA A 218 4.44 -5.10 -5.03
N ALA A 219 5.50 -5.83 -4.66
CA ALA A 219 6.23 -5.60 -3.42
C ALA A 219 7.03 -4.28 -3.46
N GLY A 220 7.69 -3.98 -4.59
CA GLY A 220 8.43 -2.73 -4.76
C GLY A 220 9.41 -2.43 -3.62
N ILE A 221 9.32 -1.23 -3.02
CA ILE A 221 10.19 -0.86 -1.90
C ILE A 221 9.91 -1.65 -0.62
N ASN A 222 8.71 -2.27 -0.49
CA ASN A 222 8.38 -3.00 0.72
C ASN A 222 9.34 -4.18 0.97
N LEU A 223 10.03 -4.65 -0.08
CA LEU A 223 11.15 -5.59 0.03
C LEU A 223 12.29 -5.09 0.93
N LEU A 224 12.46 -3.77 1.06
CA LEU A 224 13.38 -3.14 2.01
C LEU A 224 12.71 -2.88 3.37
N ALA A 225 11.43 -2.48 3.36
CA ALA A 225 10.70 -2.14 4.58
C ALA A 225 10.49 -3.37 5.49
N TRP A 226 10.09 -4.52 4.94
CA TRP A 226 9.83 -5.74 5.70
C TRP A 226 11.04 -6.23 6.52
N PRO A 227 12.23 -6.47 5.93
CA PRO A 227 13.38 -6.91 6.71
C PRO A 227 13.83 -5.85 7.72
N LEU A 228 13.66 -4.55 7.39
CA LEU A 228 13.99 -3.47 8.33
C LEU A 228 13.06 -3.50 9.56
N ILE A 229 11.75 -3.72 9.37
CA ILE A 229 10.79 -3.87 10.46
C ILE A 229 11.10 -5.14 11.27
N LEU A 230 11.24 -6.30 10.61
CA LEU A 230 11.42 -7.57 11.29
C LEU A 230 12.75 -7.63 12.06
N GLY A 231 13.84 -7.22 11.43
CA GLY A 231 15.15 -7.11 12.07
C GLY A 231 15.17 -6.04 13.17
N GLY A 232 14.48 -4.92 12.95
CA GLY A 232 14.27 -3.87 13.94
C GLY A 232 13.51 -4.38 15.17
N ALA A 233 12.44 -5.15 14.97
CA ALA A 233 11.64 -5.73 16.05
C ALA A 233 12.45 -6.73 16.88
N VAL A 234 13.21 -7.62 16.23
CA VAL A 234 14.15 -8.53 16.93
C VAL A 234 15.19 -7.75 17.73
N THR A 235 15.69 -6.65 17.18
CA THR A 235 16.69 -5.79 17.85
C THR A 235 16.08 -5.02 19.03
N ALA A 236 14.83 -4.55 18.89
CA ALA A 236 14.09 -3.90 19.98
C ALA A 236 13.77 -4.88 21.12
N LEU A 237 13.39 -6.12 20.79
CA LEU A 237 13.21 -7.20 21.78
C LEU A 237 14.47 -7.51 22.58
N ARG A 238 15.65 -7.24 22.01
CA ARG A 238 16.95 -7.33 22.70
C ARG A 238 17.31 -6.07 23.49
N GLY A 239 16.38 -5.14 23.67
CA GLY A 239 16.56 -3.91 24.45
C GLY A 239 17.37 -2.82 23.75
N ARG A 240 17.58 -2.90 22.43
CA ARG A 240 18.38 -1.93 21.69
C ARG A 240 17.52 -0.87 21.01
N ALA A 241 17.76 0.41 21.33
CA ALA A 241 17.03 1.54 20.76
C ALA A 241 17.11 1.65 19.23
N ALA A 242 18.23 1.21 18.63
CA ALA A 242 18.39 1.12 17.18
C ALA A 242 17.31 0.25 16.51
N GLY A 243 16.80 -0.76 17.22
CA GLY A 243 15.70 -1.61 16.73
C GLY A 243 14.39 -0.84 16.58
N VAL A 244 14.06 0.02 17.55
CA VAL A 244 12.87 0.89 17.50
C VAL A 244 12.98 1.87 16.33
N LEU A 245 14.16 2.45 16.10
CA LEU A 245 14.40 3.34 14.97
C LEU A 245 14.17 2.62 13.63
N ALA A 246 14.72 1.41 13.47
CA ALA A 246 14.54 0.60 12.27
C ALA A 246 13.05 0.26 12.05
N VAL A 247 12.32 -0.17 13.09
CA VAL A 247 10.87 -0.40 13.01
C VAL A 247 10.14 0.85 12.56
N CYS A 248 10.46 2.02 13.12
CA CYS A 248 9.79 3.27 12.76
C CYS A 248 10.04 3.67 11.31
N ALA A 249 11.29 3.55 10.83
CA ALA A 249 11.64 3.84 9.46
C ALA A 249 10.94 2.89 8.48
N GLY A 250 10.95 1.58 8.75
CA GLY A 250 10.29 0.59 7.91
C GLY A 250 8.77 0.76 7.91
N ALA A 251 8.16 0.98 9.07
CA ALA A 251 6.71 1.20 9.19
C ALA A 251 6.25 2.48 8.47
N ALA A 252 7.06 3.55 8.51
CA ALA A 252 6.80 4.76 7.74
C ALA A 252 6.83 4.50 6.23
N LEU A 253 7.82 3.73 5.74
CA LEU A 253 7.89 3.32 4.35
C LEU A 253 6.66 2.49 3.96
N THR A 254 6.28 1.47 4.75
CA THR A 254 5.08 0.68 4.49
C THR A 254 3.81 1.54 4.40
N ALA A 255 3.64 2.51 5.30
CA ALA A 255 2.48 3.42 5.26
C ALA A 255 2.42 4.28 3.99
N VAL A 256 3.57 4.76 3.49
CA VAL A 256 3.63 5.53 2.24
C VAL A 256 3.32 4.65 1.04
N PHE A 257 3.84 3.43 1.01
CA PHE A 257 3.70 2.54 -0.15
C PHE A 257 2.32 1.89 -0.28
N VAL A 258 1.54 1.82 0.80
CA VAL A 258 0.15 1.36 0.74
C VAL A 258 -0.84 2.49 0.36
N LEU A 259 -0.38 3.74 0.20
CA LEU A 259 -1.27 4.85 -0.18
C LEU A 259 -2.01 4.65 -1.51
N PRO A 260 -1.41 4.08 -2.58
CA PRO A 260 -2.15 3.78 -3.81
C PRO A 260 -3.33 2.81 -3.59
N ASP A 261 -3.20 1.93 -2.59
CA ASP A 261 -4.17 0.87 -2.29
C ASP A 261 -5.38 1.38 -1.49
N VAL A 262 -5.39 2.64 -1.05
CA VAL A 262 -6.59 3.25 -0.40
C VAL A 262 -7.76 3.41 -1.36
N THR A 263 -7.54 3.22 -2.67
CA THR A 263 -8.62 3.07 -3.66
C THR A 263 -9.54 1.90 -3.31
N SER A 264 -9.05 0.89 -2.59
CA SER A 264 -9.84 -0.20 -2.04
C SER A 264 -10.97 0.27 -1.11
N PHE A 265 -10.81 1.41 -0.44
CA PHE A 265 -11.85 1.98 0.42
C PHE A 265 -13.03 2.52 -0.35
N HIS A 266 -12.86 2.83 -1.65
CA HIS A 266 -13.87 3.50 -2.48
C HIS A 266 -14.50 2.57 -3.51
N ARG A 267 -13.76 1.55 -3.94
CA ARG A 267 -14.13 0.68 -5.06
C ARG A 267 -14.62 -0.68 -4.56
N PRO A 268 -15.66 -1.26 -5.18
CA PRO A 268 -16.20 -2.56 -4.78
C PRO A 268 -15.39 -3.75 -5.29
N VAL A 269 -14.86 -3.67 -6.52
CA VAL A 269 -14.09 -4.74 -7.16
C VAL A 269 -12.61 -4.44 -7.00
N LEU A 270 -11.88 -5.34 -6.33
CA LEU A 270 -10.50 -5.14 -5.93
C LEU A 270 -9.61 -6.17 -6.64
N PRO A 271 -8.40 -5.78 -7.09
CA PRO A 271 -7.43 -6.71 -7.65
C PRO A 271 -6.75 -7.52 -6.53
N PHE A 272 -7.52 -8.35 -5.83
CA PHE A 272 -7.08 -9.10 -4.66
C PHE A 272 -7.77 -10.46 -4.60
N GLU A 273 -6.98 -11.53 -4.47
CA GLU A 273 -7.47 -12.90 -4.36
C GLU A 273 -8.00 -13.15 -2.93
N GLY A 274 -9.28 -12.85 -2.72
CA GLY A 274 -9.98 -13.10 -1.46
C GLY A 274 -11.15 -12.14 -1.19
N PRO A 275 -11.75 -12.22 0.01
CA PRO A 275 -12.87 -11.34 0.36
C PRO A 275 -12.43 -9.86 0.38
N ALA A 276 -13.18 -9.00 -0.30
CA ALA A 276 -12.84 -7.57 -0.39
C ALA A 276 -12.79 -6.87 0.98
N VAL A 277 -13.45 -7.40 2.01
CA VAL A 277 -13.35 -6.89 3.39
C VAL A 277 -11.96 -7.16 3.98
N LEU A 278 -11.38 -8.33 3.71
CA LEU A 278 -10.04 -8.69 4.19
C LEU A 278 -9.01 -7.70 3.62
N GLU A 279 -9.06 -7.44 2.32
CA GLU A 279 -8.17 -6.48 1.66
C GLU A 279 -8.22 -5.10 2.32
N ARG A 280 -9.41 -4.57 2.56
CA ARG A 280 -9.56 -3.26 3.23
C ARG A 280 -9.02 -3.27 4.66
N VAL A 281 -9.18 -4.38 5.40
CA VAL A 281 -8.59 -4.53 6.74
C VAL A 281 -7.06 -4.53 6.65
N LEU A 282 -6.47 -5.23 5.68
CA LEU A 282 -5.01 -5.26 5.48
C LEU A 282 -4.47 -3.85 5.19
N VAL A 283 -5.14 -3.10 4.31
CA VAL A 283 -4.79 -1.71 3.99
C VAL A 283 -4.94 -0.80 5.23
N VAL A 284 -6.02 -0.93 6.01
CA VAL A 284 -6.21 -0.20 7.28
C VAL A 284 -5.07 -0.48 8.26
N LEU A 285 -4.68 -1.75 8.43
CA LEU A 285 -3.62 -2.14 9.35
C LEU A 285 -2.26 -1.64 8.89
N ALA A 286 -1.92 -1.83 7.62
CA ALA A 286 -0.65 -1.37 7.05
C ALA A 286 -0.53 0.17 7.13
N LEU A 287 -1.57 0.90 6.73
CA LEU A 287 -1.59 2.36 6.73
C LEU A 287 -1.65 2.93 8.15
N GLY A 288 -2.64 2.49 8.93
CA GLY A 288 -2.94 3.00 10.27
C GLY A 288 -1.83 2.69 11.27
N LEU A 289 -1.40 1.43 11.36
CA LEU A 289 -0.29 1.07 12.25
C LEU A 289 1.03 1.64 11.73
N GLY A 290 1.29 1.59 10.43
CA GLY A 290 2.51 2.15 9.84
C GLY A 290 2.70 3.63 10.19
N ALA A 291 1.65 4.44 9.98
CA ALA A 291 1.65 5.85 10.32
C ALA A 291 1.72 6.08 11.85
N GLY A 292 0.96 5.31 12.63
CA GLY A 292 0.97 5.40 14.09
C GLY A 292 2.34 5.08 14.70
N VAL A 293 3.02 4.05 14.21
CA VAL A 293 4.39 3.68 14.62
C VAL A 293 5.35 4.81 14.30
N ALA A 294 5.31 5.35 13.08
CA ALA A 294 6.18 6.44 12.66
C ALA A 294 6.03 7.69 13.55
N VAL A 295 4.79 8.08 13.88
CA VAL A 295 4.51 9.24 14.73
C VAL A 295 4.88 8.99 16.19
N ALA A 296 4.52 7.83 16.75
CA ALA A 296 4.81 7.49 18.14
C ALA A 296 6.32 7.28 18.39
N GLY A 297 7.05 6.79 17.38
CA GLY A 297 8.48 6.50 17.44
C GLY A 297 9.34 7.66 17.93
N ALA A 298 9.06 8.88 17.47
CA ALA A 298 9.82 10.06 17.89
C ALA A 298 9.74 10.33 19.41
N GLY A 299 8.58 10.04 20.04
CA GLY A 299 8.41 10.14 21.48
C GLY A 299 9.21 9.06 22.22
N VAL A 300 9.04 7.80 21.80
CA VAL A 300 9.71 6.65 22.42
C VAL A 300 11.23 6.76 22.31
N LEU A 301 11.75 7.13 21.14
CA LEU A 301 13.20 7.31 20.94
C LEU A 301 13.78 8.43 21.81
N ARG A 302 13.04 9.52 22.02
CA ARG A 302 13.46 10.61 22.92
C ARG A 302 13.54 10.13 24.37
N ASP A 303 12.57 9.34 24.82
CA ASP A 303 12.56 8.80 26.18
C ASP A 303 13.68 7.78 26.40
N LEU A 304 13.96 6.93 25.40
CA LEU A 304 15.09 6.00 25.43
C LEU A 304 16.44 6.74 25.49
N ALA A 305 16.61 7.80 24.70
CA ALA A 305 17.83 8.61 24.72
C ALA A 305 18.06 9.31 26.06
N ARG A 306 16.99 9.82 26.70
CA ARG A 306 17.06 10.43 28.03
C ARG A 306 17.47 9.42 29.11
N LYS A 307 16.93 8.20 29.07
CA LYS A 307 17.31 7.14 30.00
C LYS A 307 18.79 6.77 29.85
N ALA A 308 19.24 6.54 28.61
CA ALA A 308 20.64 6.23 28.34
C ALA A 308 21.61 7.33 28.84
N ALA A 309 21.23 8.60 28.69
CA ALA A 309 22.00 9.73 29.20
C ALA A 309 22.03 9.77 30.75
N ALA A 310 20.92 9.47 31.42
CA ALA A 310 20.84 9.40 32.88
C ALA A 310 21.67 8.24 33.44
N ASP A 311 21.63 7.07 32.82
CA ASP A 311 22.41 5.89 33.22
C ASP A 311 23.92 6.15 33.08
N SER A 312 24.31 6.90 32.04
CA SER A 312 25.70 7.30 31.81
C SER A 312 26.22 8.35 32.82
N ALA A 313 25.31 9.03 33.52
CA ALA A 313 25.64 10.07 34.51
C ALA A 313 25.65 9.55 35.96
N GLY A 314 25.59 8.23 36.16
CA GLY A 314 25.53 7.57 37.47
C GLY A 314 26.72 7.88 38.41
N PRO A 315 26.62 7.42 39.68
CA PRO A 315 27.37 7.93 40.84
C PRO A 315 28.90 7.89 40.75
N ASP A 316 29.48 7.03 39.90
CA ASP A 316 30.94 6.97 39.70
C ASP A 316 31.50 8.22 39.01
N GLY A 317 30.65 8.98 38.29
CA GLY A 317 31.03 10.27 37.71
C GLY A 317 31.16 11.42 38.72
N ASP A 318 30.73 11.20 39.96
CA ASP A 318 30.83 12.19 41.06
C ASP A 318 32.08 11.94 41.92
N ILE A 319 32.56 10.69 42.01
CA ILE A 319 33.82 10.34 42.71
C ILE A 319 35.04 10.98 42.02
N ALA A 320 34.99 11.15 40.69
CA ALA A 320 36.06 11.81 39.93
C ALA A 320 36.09 13.35 40.06
N ARG A 321 35.11 13.98 40.73
CA ARG A 321 35.03 15.44 40.92
C ARG A 321 35.39 15.92 42.33
N HIS A 322 35.68 15.03 43.27
CA HIS A 322 36.40 15.41 44.48
C HIS A 322 37.91 15.34 44.21
N PRO A 323 38.62 16.47 44.02
CA PRO A 323 40.07 16.44 44.06
C PRO A 323 40.50 15.86 45.42
N PRO A 324 41.53 15.00 45.48
CA PRO A 324 42.05 14.53 46.75
C PRO A 324 42.38 15.76 47.61
N ALA A 325 41.86 15.78 48.84
CA ALA A 325 42.15 16.84 49.78
C ALA A 325 43.67 17.00 49.87
N ALA A 326 44.19 18.19 49.58
CA ALA A 326 45.59 18.49 49.75
C ALA A 326 45.94 18.32 51.23
N ASP A 327 46.89 17.42 51.54
CA ASP A 327 47.40 17.25 52.89
C ASP A 327 48.00 18.59 53.39
N PRO A 328 47.64 19.05 54.60
CA PRO A 328 48.27 20.21 55.19
C PRO A 328 49.70 19.87 55.62
N ALA A 329 50.67 20.62 55.09
CA ALA A 329 52.09 20.60 55.48
C ALA A 329 52.34 21.35 56.79
#